data_AF-A8UWX1-F1
#
_entry.id   AF-A8UWX1-F1
#
_cell.length_a   1.000
_cell.length_b   1.000
_cell.length_c   1.000
_cell.angle_alpha   90.00
_cell.angle_beta   90.00
_cell.angle_gamma   90.00
#
_symmetry.space_group_name_H-M   'P 1'
#
loop_
_entity.id
_entity.type
_entity.pdbx_description
1 polymer ?
#
loop_
_entity_poly.entity_id
_entity_poly.type
_entity_poly.pdbx_seq_one_letter_code
_entity_poly.pdbx_strand_id
1 'polypeptide(L)'
;MIGRGKKYRSILYKILDVVFIGSLLAAALVFFVFFFAMVNNGVPEETAWKYALGSTLFLVLCWFVGPILIIQLLIEKTILKPIKEMTKLLEKMSKGDLDTPLEVKGYYKEIDMLAEAFERMRLSLRALIRRLKKNAS
;
A
#
# COMPACT_ATOMS: atom_id res chain seq x y z
N MET A 1 -27.44 -13.73 -11.61
CA MET A 1 -26.65 -14.27 -10.49
C MET A 1 -25.22 -13.77 -10.63
N ILE A 2 -24.85 -12.72 -9.89
CA ILE A 2 -23.50 -12.14 -9.95
C ILE A 2 -22.57 -13.05 -9.14
N GLY A 3 -21.51 -13.53 -9.80
CA GLY A 3 -20.57 -14.51 -9.25
C GLY A 3 -20.01 -14.06 -7.90
N ARG A 4 -20.00 -15.00 -6.94
CA ARG A 4 -19.27 -14.87 -5.68
C ARG A 4 -17.81 -14.54 -6.00
N GLY A 5 -17.45 -13.26 -5.91
CA GLY A 5 -16.07 -12.82 -6.02
C GLY A 5 -15.26 -13.59 -4.98
N LYS A 6 -14.24 -14.33 -5.43
CA LYS A 6 -13.28 -14.97 -4.53
C LYS A 6 -12.84 -13.91 -3.52
N LYS A 7 -12.99 -14.21 -2.22
CA LYS A 7 -12.49 -13.37 -1.13
C LYS A 7 -10.97 -13.45 -1.17
N TYR A 8 -10.35 -12.75 -2.12
CA TYR A 8 -8.91 -12.65 -2.21
C TYR A 8 -8.43 -12.11 -0.86
N ARG A 9 -7.66 -12.91 -0.11
CA ARG A 9 -7.00 -12.40 1.09
C ARG A 9 -6.15 -11.23 0.61
N SER A 10 -6.41 -10.05 1.17
CA SER A 10 -5.75 -8.81 0.76
C SER A 10 -4.24 -9.03 0.71
N ILE A 11 -3.58 -8.58 -0.36
CA ILE A 11 -2.12 -8.64 -0.52
C ILE A 11 -1.43 -8.04 0.72
N LEU A 12 -2.11 -7.11 1.38
CA LEU A 12 -1.75 -6.53 2.67
C LEU A 12 -1.42 -7.58 3.75
N TYR A 13 -2.21 -8.64 3.91
CA TYR A 13 -1.93 -9.67 4.94
C TYR A 13 -0.65 -10.45 4.63
N LYS A 14 -0.35 -10.72 3.35
CA LYS A 14 0.90 -11.40 2.97
C LYS A 14 2.12 -10.53 3.22
N ILE A 15 2.02 -9.23 2.93
CA ILE A 15 3.09 -8.27 3.23
C ILE A 15 3.27 -8.16 4.75
N LEU A 16 2.17 -8.10 5.50
CA LEU A 16 2.20 -8.05 6.96
C LEU A 16 2.88 -9.30 7.55
N ASP A 17 2.54 -10.50 7.07
CA ASP A 17 3.13 -11.76 7.55
C ASP A 17 4.66 -11.79 7.31
N VAL A 18 5.12 -11.38 6.13
CA VAL A 18 6.56 -11.33 5.81
C VAL A 18 7.28 -10.32 6.72
N VAL A 19 6.68 -9.15 6.93
CA VAL A 19 7.25 -8.10 7.77
C VAL A 19 7.27 -8.52 9.24
N PHE A 20 6.26 -9.25 9.72
CA PHE A 20 6.17 -9.73 11.08
C PHE A 20 7.22 -10.80 11.39
N ILE A 21 7.45 -11.72 10.46
CA ILE A 21 8.51 -12.74 10.59
C ILE A 21 9.88 -12.07 10.56
N GLY A 22 10.10 -11.13 9.64
CA GLY A 22 11.35 -10.39 9.54
C GLY A 22 11.67 -9.57 10.80
N SER A 23 10.68 -8.89 11.38
CA SER A 23 10.88 -8.10 12.60
C SER A 23 11.15 -8.97 13.84
N LEU A 24 10.54 -10.14 13.94
CA LEU A 24 10.83 -11.13 15.00
C LEU A 24 12.27 -11.64 14.93
N LEU A 25 12.74 -12.00 13.73
CA LEU A 25 14.12 -12.44 13.53
C LEU A 25 15.12 -11.32 13.81
N ALA A 26 14.84 -10.10 13.34
CA ALA A 26 15.67 -8.93 13.60
C ALA A 26 15.74 -8.61 15.11
N ALA A 27 14.61 -8.68 15.83
CA ALA A 27 14.56 -8.45 17.26
C ALA A 27 15.41 -9.47 18.04
N ALA A 28 15.33 -10.75 17.68
CA ALA A 28 16.13 -11.79 18.32
C ALA A 28 17.63 -11.58 18.09
N LEU A 29 18.02 -11.20 16.87
CA LEU A 29 19.41 -10.93 16.51
C LEU A 29 19.94 -9.69 17.25
N VAL A 30 19.18 -8.58 17.26
CA VAL A 30 19.54 -7.35 17.97
C VAL A 30 19.69 -7.62 19.46
N PHE A 31 18.75 -8.35 20.06
CA PHE A 31 18.82 -8.75 21.46
C PHE A 31 20.09 -9.55 21.75
N PHE A 32 20.39 -10.55 20.93
CA PHE A 32 21.58 -11.39 21.09
C PHE A 32 22.87 -10.58 21.01
N VAL A 33 22.99 -9.69 20.02
CA VAL A 33 24.16 -8.82 19.85
C VAL A 33 24.33 -7.87 21.04
N PHE A 34 23.25 -7.22 21.50
CA PHE A 34 23.30 -6.31 22.64
C PHE A 34 23.62 -7.03 23.95
N PHE A 35 23.02 -8.20 24.17
CA PHE A 35 23.29 -9.02 25.34
C PHE A 35 24.75 -9.46 25.38
N PHE A 36 25.26 -10.01 24.28
CA PHE A 36 26.66 -10.42 24.17
C PHE A 36 27.62 -9.25 24.36
N ALA A 37 27.31 -8.09 23.77
CA ALA A 37 28.10 -6.87 23.95
C ALA A 37 28.14 -6.42 25.43
N MET A 38 27.02 -6.46 26.15
CA MET A 38 27.01 -6.08 27.57
C MET A 38 27.81 -7.02 28.46
N VAL A 39 27.65 -8.33 28.27
CA VAL A 39 28.41 -9.35 29.01
C VAL A 39 29.91 -9.19 28.76
N ASN A 40 30.31 -8.97 27.49
CA ASN A 40 31.72 -8.76 27.14
C ASN A 40 32.30 -7.43 27.68
N ASN A 41 31.45 -6.46 28.03
CA ASN A 41 31.86 -5.20 28.66
C ASN A 41 31.80 -5.24 30.20
N GLY A 42 31.62 -6.42 30.80
CA GLY A 42 31.67 -6.61 32.26
C GLY A 42 30.40 -6.21 33.01
N VAL A 43 29.27 -6.06 32.32
CA VAL A 43 27.96 -5.86 32.97
C VAL A 43 27.51 -7.18 33.58
N PRO A 44 27.12 -7.22 34.88
CA PRO A 44 26.61 -8.44 35.50
C PRO A 44 25.41 -9.02 34.75
N GLU A 45 25.37 -10.35 34.61
CA GLU A 45 24.32 -11.02 33.83
C GLU A 45 22.90 -10.67 34.32
N GLU A 46 22.71 -10.48 35.64
CA GLU A 46 21.43 -10.15 36.25
C GLU A 46 20.88 -8.77 35.83
N THR A 47 21.75 -7.82 35.50
CA THR A 47 21.35 -6.49 35.03
C THR A 47 21.37 -6.39 33.51
N ALA A 48 22.26 -7.13 32.83
CA ALA A 48 22.42 -7.13 31.39
C ALA A 48 21.14 -7.50 30.63
N TRP A 49 20.40 -8.53 31.06
CA TRP A 49 19.19 -8.96 30.35
C TRP A 49 18.07 -7.90 30.38
N LYS A 50 17.95 -7.13 31.47
CA LYS A 50 16.93 -6.08 31.61
C LYS A 50 17.22 -4.91 30.67
N TYR A 51 18.47 -4.46 30.60
CA TYR A 51 18.86 -3.38 29.70
C TYR A 51 18.85 -3.80 28.23
N ALA A 52 19.25 -5.04 27.92
CA ALA A 52 19.18 -5.60 26.57
C ALA A 52 17.73 -5.72 26.09
N LEU A 53 16.80 -6.17 26.93
CA LEU A 53 15.37 -6.22 26.58
C LEU A 53 14.79 -4.83 26.33
N GLY A 54 15.03 -3.87 27.23
CA GLY A 54 14.48 -2.53 27.12
C GLY A 54 14.96 -1.80 25.86
N SER A 55 16.28 -1.85 25.58
CA SER A 55 16.87 -1.25 24.38
C SER A 55 16.39 -1.93 23.10
N THR A 56 16.28 -3.26 23.08
CA THR A 56 15.76 -4.00 21.92
C THR A 56 14.31 -3.64 21.62
N LEU A 57 13.44 -3.60 22.64
CA LEU A 57 12.03 -3.21 22.47
C LEU A 57 11.90 -1.78 21.92
N PHE A 58 12.69 -0.85 22.46
CA PHE A 58 12.71 0.53 21.98
C PHE A 58 13.13 0.61 20.52
N LEU A 59 14.21 -0.08 20.13
CA LEU A 59 14.70 -0.11 18.74
C LEU A 59 13.69 -0.73 17.79
N VAL A 60 13.06 -1.85 18.15
CA VAL A 60 12.07 -2.51 17.29
C VAL A 60 10.82 -1.64 17.11
N LEU A 61 10.32 -1.01 18.19
CA LEU A 61 9.14 -0.15 18.10
C LEU A 61 9.42 1.12 17.29
N CYS A 62 10.50 1.84 17.61
CA CYS A 62 10.82 3.09 16.93
C CYS A 62 11.31 2.88 15.50
N TRP A 63 12.12 1.85 15.25
CA TRP A 63 12.81 1.70 13.97
C TRP A 63 12.09 0.79 12.98
N PHE A 64 11.33 -0.19 13.46
CA PHE A 64 10.58 -1.09 12.56
C PHE A 64 9.11 -0.70 12.51
N VAL A 65 8.40 -0.71 13.65
CA VAL A 65 6.93 -0.57 13.65
C VAL A 65 6.50 0.82 13.16
N GLY A 66 7.15 1.89 13.62
CA GLY A 66 6.82 3.27 13.23
C GLY A 66 6.83 3.51 11.72
N PRO A 67 7.96 3.28 11.02
CA PRO A 67 8.06 3.47 9.57
C PRO A 67 7.07 2.63 8.77
N ILE A 68 6.82 1.37 9.18
CA ILE A 68 5.86 0.49 8.50
C ILE A 68 4.46 1.11 8.51
N LEU A 69 4.00 1.59 9.68
CA LEU A 69 2.68 2.23 9.80
C LEU A 69 2.60 3.50 8.96
N ILE A 70 3.66 4.31 8.94
CA ILE A 70 3.73 5.53 8.13
C ILE A 70 3.64 5.17 6.64
N ILE A 71 4.43 4.20 6.16
CA ILE A 71 4.41 3.75 4.77
C ILE A 71 3.01 3.25 4.38
N GLN A 72 2.35 2.48 5.25
CA GLN A 72 0.99 2.00 5.00
C GLN A 72 0.00 3.16 4.82
N LEU A 73 0.06 4.16 5.70
CA LEU A 73 -0.79 5.35 5.60
C LEU A 73 -0.49 6.18 4.35
N LEU A 74 0.79 6.27 3.95
CA LEU A 74 1.20 6.93 2.72
C LEU A 74 0.63 6.20 1.51
N ILE A 75 0.78 4.88 1.40
CA ILE A 75 0.26 4.08 0.28
C ILE A 75 -1.26 4.24 0.15
N GLU A 76 -2.00 4.16 1.27
CA GLU A 76 -3.46 4.31 1.24
C GLU A 76 -3.88 5.66 0.66
N LYS A 77 -3.23 6.74 1.10
CA LYS A 77 -3.57 8.11 0.66
C LYS A 77 -3.07 8.44 -0.74
N THR A 78 -1.86 8.00 -1.08
CA THR A 78 -1.16 8.46 -2.29
C THR A 78 -1.42 7.59 -3.53
N ILE A 79 -1.72 6.31 -3.33
CA ILE A 79 -1.89 5.33 -4.41
C ILE A 79 -3.29 4.74 -4.40
N LEU A 80 -3.73 4.17 -3.26
CA LEU A 80 -4.97 3.41 -3.24
C LEU A 80 -6.20 4.31 -3.37
N LYS A 81 -6.22 5.47 -2.73
CA LYS A 81 -7.31 6.44 -2.85
C LYS A 81 -7.55 6.89 -4.31
N PRO A 82 -6.55 7.42 -5.05
CA PRO A 82 -6.78 7.83 -6.44
C PRO A 82 -7.17 6.64 -7.33
N ILE A 83 -6.58 5.46 -7.15
CA ILE A 83 -7.00 4.25 -7.91
C ILE A 83 -8.47 3.89 -7.65
N LYS A 84 -8.93 3.97 -6.39
CA LYS A 84 -10.34 3.72 -6.04
C LYS A 84 -11.27 4.76 -6.67
N GLU A 85 -10.87 6.03 -6.70
CA GLU A 85 -11.63 7.11 -7.36
C GLU A 85 -11.73 6.89 -8.87
N MET A 86 -10.61 6.56 -9.53
CA MET A 86 -10.60 6.21 -10.97
C MET A 86 -11.49 5.02 -11.26
N THR A 87 -11.41 3.96 -10.45
CA THR A 87 -12.22 2.76 -10.61
C THR A 87 -13.71 3.08 -10.54
N LYS A 88 -14.13 3.96 -9.61
CA LYS A 88 -15.53 4.41 -9.52
C LYS A 88 -15.98 5.18 -10.76
N LEU A 89 -15.13 6.06 -11.30
CA LEU A 89 -15.45 6.80 -12.53
C LEU A 89 -15.55 5.86 -13.74
N LEU A 90 -14.61 4.92 -13.86
CA LEU A 90 -14.62 3.90 -14.91
C LEU A 90 -15.88 3.00 -14.83
N GLU A 91 -16.36 2.70 -13.63
CA GLU A 91 -17.62 1.95 -13.46
C GLU A 91 -18.81 2.75 -14.00
N LYS A 92 -18.86 4.08 -13.82
CA LYS A 92 -19.88 4.93 -14.45
C LYS A 92 -19.76 4.94 -15.97
N MET A 93 -18.54 5.04 -16.49
CA MET A 93 -18.27 4.98 -17.94
C MET A 93 -18.73 3.66 -18.56
N SER A 94 -18.52 2.53 -17.86
CA SER A 94 -19.02 1.22 -18.32
C SER A 94 -20.56 1.15 -18.40
N LYS A 95 -21.27 2.01 -17.66
CA LYS A 95 -22.73 2.14 -17.68
C LYS A 95 -23.23 3.17 -18.71
N GLY A 96 -22.32 3.73 -19.52
CA GLY A 96 -22.65 4.64 -20.62
C GLY A 96 -22.46 6.13 -20.31
N ASP A 97 -22.07 6.50 -19.08
CA ASP A 97 -21.73 7.89 -18.74
C ASP A 97 -20.32 8.23 -19.25
N LEU A 98 -20.26 8.70 -20.49
CA LEU A 98 -19.01 9.11 -21.15
C LEU A 98 -18.86 10.62 -21.20
N ASP A 99 -19.73 11.39 -20.54
CA ASP A 99 -19.64 12.85 -20.56
C ASP A 99 -18.80 13.39 -19.39
N THR A 100 -18.78 12.65 -18.27
CA THR A 100 -17.95 12.96 -17.10
C THR A 100 -16.45 12.76 -17.38
N PRO A 101 -15.60 13.79 -17.27
CA PRO A 101 -14.15 13.67 -17.45
C PRO A 101 -13.48 12.94 -16.28
N LEU A 102 -12.35 12.27 -16.56
CA LEU A 102 -11.53 11.63 -15.52
C LEU A 102 -10.50 12.62 -14.95
N GLU A 103 -10.94 13.46 -14.01
CA GLU A 103 -10.09 14.48 -13.36
C GLU A 103 -9.37 13.99 -12.09
N VAL A 104 -8.93 12.73 -12.08
CA VAL A 104 -8.21 12.19 -10.92
C VAL A 104 -6.76 12.64 -10.98
N LYS A 105 -6.32 13.38 -9.94
CA LYS A 105 -4.92 13.76 -9.75
C LYS A 105 -4.25 12.80 -8.78
N GLY A 106 -3.18 12.17 -9.23
CA GLY A 106 -2.30 11.36 -8.42
C GLY A 106 -1.33 12.21 -7.60
N TYR A 107 -0.77 11.59 -6.56
CA TYR A 107 0.40 12.16 -5.86
C TYR A 107 1.72 11.89 -6.59
N TYR A 108 1.70 10.91 -7.51
CA TYR A 108 2.84 10.46 -8.28
C TYR A 108 2.52 10.51 -9.77
N LYS A 109 3.54 10.78 -10.59
CA LYS A 109 3.43 10.93 -12.04
C LYS A 109 2.83 9.69 -12.72
N GLU A 110 3.13 8.50 -12.21
CA GLU A 110 2.63 7.23 -12.76
C GLU A 110 1.10 7.13 -12.63
N ILE A 111 0.54 7.66 -11.54
CA ILE A 111 -0.91 7.69 -11.33
C ILE A 111 -1.57 8.71 -12.26
N ASP A 112 -0.94 9.88 -12.45
CA ASP A 112 -1.41 10.87 -13.42
C ASP A 112 -1.39 10.32 -14.86
N MET A 113 -0.30 9.65 -15.24
CA MET A 113 -0.18 9.01 -16.55
C MET A 113 -1.26 7.95 -16.78
N LEU A 114 -1.61 7.19 -15.73
CA LEU A 114 -2.70 6.22 -15.79
C LEU A 114 -4.06 6.93 -15.97
N ALA A 115 -4.29 8.03 -15.25
CA ALA A 115 -5.50 8.84 -15.38
C ALA A 115 -5.65 9.39 -16.80
N GLU A 116 -4.59 9.96 -17.36
CA GLU A 116 -4.58 10.44 -18.74
C GLU A 116 -4.85 9.34 -19.77
N ALA A 117 -4.28 8.14 -19.57
CA ALA A 117 -4.52 7.01 -20.47
C ALA A 117 -6.00 6.60 -20.49
N PHE A 118 -6.64 6.55 -19.32
CA PHE A 118 -8.08 6.26 -19.23
C PHE A 118 -8.95 7.38 -19.79
N GLU A 119 -8.55 8.64 -19.62
CA GLU A 119 -9.26 9.77 -20.21
C GLU A 119 -9.23 9.73 -21.74
N ARG A 120 -8.07 9.42 -22.33
CA ARG A 120 -7.95 9.19 -23.79
C ARG A 120 -8.88 8.07 -24.26
N MET A 121 -8.99 6.98 -23.49
CA MET A 121 -9.91 5.88 -23.80
C MET A 121 -11.38 6.33 -23.78
N ARG A 122 -11.80 7.10 -22.76
CA ARG A 122 -13.16 7.66 -22.66
C ARG A 122 -13.49 8.52 -23.87
N LEU A 123 -12.59 9.42 -24.25
CA LEU A 123 -12.78 10.32 -25.41
C LEU A 123 -12.91 9.54 -26.71
N SER A 124 -12.08 8.51 -26.91
CA SER A 124 -12.16 7.61 -28.07
C SER A 124 -13.51 6.89 -28.12
N LEU A 125 -13.96 6.30 -27.01
CA LEU A 125 -15.24 5.61 -26.93
C LEU A 125 -16.43 6.56 -27.20
N ARG A 126 -16.40 7.77 -26.64
CA ARG A 126 -17.42 8.80 -26.89
C ARG A 126 -17.49 9.17 -28.37
N ALA A 127 -16.34 9.32 -29.03
CA ALA A 127 -16.28 9.61 -30.46
C ALA A 127 -16.85 8.46 -31.31
N LEU A 128 -16.52 7.21 -30.98
CA LEU A 128 -17.06 6.03 -31.65
C LEU A 128 -18.58 5.95 -31.54
N ILE A 129 -19.13 6.11 -30.33
CA ILE A 129 -20.59 6.08 -30.11
C ILE A 129 -21.29 7.22 -30.86
N ARG A 130 -20.70 8.43 -30.90
CA ARG A 130 -21.26 9.55 -31.68
C ARG A 130 -21.30 9.26 -33.18
N ARG A 131 -20.25 8.64 -33.73
CA ARG A 131 -20.20 8.24 -35.14
C ARG A 131 -21.26 7.17 -35.45
N LEU A 132 -21.43 6.18 -34.57
CA LEU A 132 -22.45 5.15 -34.74
C LEU A 132 -23.86 5.75 -34.71
N LYS A 133 -24.15 6.66 -33.76
CA LYS A 133 -25.45 7.35 -33.71
C LYS A 133 -25.72 8.17 -34.97
N LYS A 134 -24.71 8.88 -35.49
CA LYS A 134 -24.83 9.67 -36.72
C LYS A 134 -25.12 8.81 -37.96
N ASN A 135 -24.55 7.60 -38.04
CA ASN A 135 -24.73 6.71 -39.19
C ASN A 135 -26.01 5.85 -39.13
N ALA A 136 -26.61 5.73 -37.94
CA ALA A 136 -27.86 5.00 -37.73
C ALA A 136 -29.11 5.90 -37.83
N SER A 137 -28.92 7.20 -38.02
CA SER A 137 -29.94 8.22 -38.30
C SER A 137 -29.91 8.59 -39.77
#